data_AF-A0A0T6ZCK5-F1
#
_entry.id   AF-A0A0T6ZCK5-F1
#
_cell.length_a   1.000
_cell.length_b   1.000
_cell.length_c   1.000
_cell.angle_alpha   90.00
_cell.angle_beta   90.00
_cell.angle_gamma   90.00
#
_symmetry.space_group_name_H-M   'P 1'
#
loop_
_entity.id
_entity.type
_entity.pdbx_description
1 polymer ?
#
loop_
_entity_poly.entity_id
_entity_poly.type
_entity_poly.pdbx_seq_one_letter_code
_entity_poly.pdbx_strand_id
1 'polypeptide(L)'
;MSTALEENDSRNRHALLWLAACFAVLLIQIVTQHLMGRIWICDCGYVKLFEPVVKSSGNSQHIADWYTPSHIIHGFLFYGLGHLLLRRKPLTAKLFLAMAIESAWEIAENTPMVINRYRSATISLDYFGDSILNSTMDTLAMVAGFMFAARMPVWLTVTIAIVFELFTGWLIRDNLTLNVLMLVWPLDAVRDWQAGI
;
A
#
# COMPACT_ATOMS: atom_id res chain seq x y z
N MET A 1 22.74 24.80 28.88
CA MET A 1 21.26 24.83 28.76
C MET A 1 20.79 25.36 27.41
N SER A 2 21.38 26.43 26.83
CA SER A 2 20.93 26.91 25.48
C SER A 2 21.29 25.96 24.34
N THR A 3 22.46 25.31 24.37
CA THR A 3 22.90 24.36 23.33
C THR A 3 21.96 23.14 23.18
N ALA A 4 21.46 22.60 24.29
CA ALA A 4 20.50 21.48 24.26
C ALA A 4 19.11 21.89 23.73
N LEU A 5 18.70 23.15 23.96
CA LEU A 5 17.46 23.70 23.43
C LEU A 5 17.57 23.93 21.90
N GLU A 6 18.69 24.48 21.45
CA GLU A 6 18.99 24.70 20.02
C GLU A 6 19.09 23.39 19.24
N GLU A 7 19.73 22.37 19.80
CA GLU A 7 19.83 21.04 19.17
C GLU A 7 18.45 20.37 19.05
N ASN A 8 17.61 20.48 20.09
CA ASN A 8 16.26 19.93 20.07
C ASN A 8 15.36 20.64 19.04
N ASP A 9 15.46 21.96 18.93
CA ASP A 9 14.73 22.75 17.93
C ASP A 9 15.14 22.36 16.49
N SER A 10 16.43 22.19 16.24
CA SER A 10 16.94 21.76 14.93
C SER A 10 16.42 20.37 14.52
N ARG A 11 16.37 19.42 15.47
CA ARG A 11 15.87 18.06 15.25
C ARG A 11 14.36 18.05 14.98
N ASN A 12 13.61 18.87 15.72
CA ASN A 12 12.17 19.03 15.52
C ASN A 12 11.86 19.63 14.14
N ARG A 13 12.60 20.66 13.72
CA ARG A 13 12.47 21.25 12.39
C ARG A 13 12.73 20.24 11.29
N HIS A 14 13.78 19.42 11.41
CA HIS A 14 14.04 18.36 10.44
C HIS A 14 12.93 17.31 10.40
N ALA A 15 12.39 16.91 11.55
CA ALA A 15 11.26 15.99 11.60
C ALA A 15 10.02 16.56 10.90
N LEU A 16 9.69 17.83 11.15
CA LEU A 16 8.59 18.54 10.50
C LEU A 16 8.76 18.63 8.98
N LEU A 17 9.98 18.92 8.50
CA LEU A 17 10.26 18.96 7.06
C LEU A 17 10.02 17.60 6.40
N TRP A 18 10.44 16.50 7.03
CA TRP A 18 10.18 15.16 6.49
C TRP A 18 8.70 14.79 6.52
N LEU A 19 7.97 15.19 7.56
CA LEU A 19 6.51 14.97 7.62
C LEU A 19 5.78 15.81 6.55
N ALA A 20 6.21 17.05 6.32
CA ALA A 20 5.69 17.86 5.23
C ALA A 20 5.99 17.22 3.85
N ALA A 21 7.17 16.64 3.68
CA ALA A 21 7.52 15.91 2.46
C ALA A 21 6.66 14.63 2.28
N CYS A 22 6.37 13.90 3.35
CA CYS A 22 5.45 12.76 3.35
C CYS A 22 4.04 13.19 2.90
N PHE A 23 3.54 14.28 3.46
CA PHE A 23 2.24 14.84 3.07
C PHE A 23 2.23 15.30 1.60
N ALA A 24 3.30 15.94 1.14
CA ALA A 24 3.44 16.33 -0.27
C ALA A 24 3.42 15.12 -1.22
N VAL A 25 4.07 14.00 -0.86
CA VAL A 25 4.04 12.77 -1.65
C VAL A 25 2.61 12.21 -1.76
N LEU A 26 1.87 12.17 -0.65
CA LEU A 26 0.47 11.73 -0.66
C LEU A 26 -0.41 12.65 -1.52
N LEU A 27 -0.20 13.97 -1.44
CA LEU A 27 -0.90 14.92 -2.31
C LEU A 27 -0.56 14.71 -3.78
N ILE A 28 0.69 14.40 -4.12
CA ILE A 28 1.09 14.09 -5.50
C ILE A 28 0.35 12.84 -5.98
N GLN A 29 0.29 11.77 -5.20
CA GLN A 29 -0.50 10.57 -5.54
C GLN A 29 -1.96 10.91 -5.84
N ILE A 30 -2.63 11.61 -4.92
CA ILE A 30 -4.05 12.00 -5.05
C ILE A 30 -4.27 12.84 -6.31
N VAL A 31 -3.45 13.88 -6.52
CA VAL A 31 -3.56 14.77 -7.68
C VAL A 31 -3.28 14.02 -8.97
N THR A 32 -2.24 13.19 -9.01
CA THR A 32 -1.89 12.41 -10.20
C THR A 32 -3.02 11.45 -10.56
N GLN A 33 -3.59 10.72 -9.60
CA GLN A 33 -4.72 9.84 -9.85
C GLN A 33 -5.98 10.59 -10.30
N HIS A 34 -6.24 11.76 -9.72
CA HIS A 34 -7.31 12.64 -10.20
C HIS A 34 -7.10 13.06 -11.66
N LEU A 35 -5.88 13.45 -12.04
CA LEU A 35 -5.51 13.80 -13.41
C LEU A 35 -5.55 12.58 -14.36
N MET A 36 -5.36 11.37 -13.85
CA MET A 36 -5.55 10.11 -14.58
C MET A 36 -7.03 9.70 -14.71
N GLY A 37 -7.96 10.53 -14.21
CA GLY A 37 -9.40 10.31 -14.30
C GLY A 37 -9.93 9.24 -13.33
N ARG A 38 -9.22 8.94 -12.24
CA ARG A 38 -9.72 8.07 -11.17
C ARG A 38 -10.93 8.71 -10.47
N ILE A 39 -11.89 7.88 -10.07
CA ILE A 39 -13.06 8.32 -9.32
C ILE A 39 -12.70 8.60 -7.86
N TRP A 40 -13.36 9.59 -7.24
CA TRP A 40 -13.04 9.97 -5.86
C TRP A 40 -13.44 8.90 -4.84
N ILE A 41 -14.60 8.30 -5.05
CA ILE A 41 -15.18 7.22 -4.25
C ILE A 41 -15.80 6.21 -5.22
N CYS A 42 -16.20 5.05 -4.71
CA CYS A 42 -17.00 4.06 -5.43
C CYS A 42 -18.10 4.68 -6.31
N ASP A 43 -18.20 4.18 -7.54
CA ASP A 43 -19.24 4.53 -8.52
C ASP A 43 -20.66 4.22 -8.01
N CYS A 44 -20.78 3.31 -7.05
CA CYS A 44 -21.99 2.97 -6.32
C CYS A 44 -22.57 4.11 -5.47
N GLY A 45 -21.83 5.22 -5.29
CA GLY A 45 -22.33 6.44 -4.64
C GLY A 45 -22.31 6.40 -3.10
N TYR A 46 -21.67 5.40 -2.50
CA TYR A 46 -21.50 5.28 -1.05
C TYR A 46 -20.13 4.71 -0.69
N VAL A 47 -19.76 4.81 0.58
CA VAL A 47 -18.48 4.31 1.10
C VAL A 47 -18.73 3.21 2.13
N LYS A 48 -18.10 2.05 1.94
CA LYS A 48 -18.01 0.99 2.96
C LYS A 48 -16.70 1.14 3.75
N LEU A 49 -16.73 0.69 5.00
CA LEU A 49 -15.52 0.50 5.79
C LEU A 49 -14.67 -0.66 5.26
N PHE A 50 -15.33 -1.70 4.75
CA PHE A 50 -14.68 -2.89 4.22
C PHE A 50 -15.52 -3.49 3.08
N GLU A 51 -14.89 -3.85 1.97
CA GLU A 51 -15.51 -4.61 0.88
C GLU A 51 -15.20 -6.12 1.05
N PRO A 52 -16.20 -6.95 1.43
CA PRO A 52 -15.95 -8.37 1.62
C PRO A 52 -15.96 -9.17 0.31
N VAL A 53 -16.44 -8.61 -0.81
CA VAL A 53 -16.60 -9.34 -2.07
C VAL A 53 -15.43 -9.05 -3.01
N VAL A 54 -14.54 -10.03 -3.13
CA VAL A 54 -13.31 -9.95 -3.96
C VAL A 54 -13.64 -9.74 -5.44
N LYS A 55 -14.57 -10.54 -5.99
CA LYS A 55 -15.02 -10.44 -7.39
C LYS A 55 -16.21 -9.47 -7.48
N SER A 56 -15.97 -8.20 -7.19
CA SER A 56 -16.98 -7.15 -7.33
C SER A 56 -16.39 -5.87 -7.90
N SER A 57 -17.24 -5.04 -8.51
CA SER A 57 -16.85 -3.68 -8.93
C SER A 57 -16.57 -2.75 -7.74
N GLY A 58 -16.94 -3.14 -6.52
CA GLY A 58 -16.65 -2.38 -5.29
C GLY A 58 -15.27 -2.70 -4.69
N ASN A 59 -14.61 -3.78 -5.14
CA ASN A 59 -13.25 -4.09 -4.71
C ASN A 59 -12.32 -2.96 -5.18
N SER A 60 -11.41 -2.53 -4.31
CA SER A 60 -10.55 -1.38 -4.52
C SER A 60 -11.28 -0.03 -4.69
N GLN A 61 -12.54 0.07 -4.24
CA GLN A 61 -13.32 1.32 -4.30
C GLN A 61 -13.71 1.89 -2.93
N HIS A 62 -13.38 1.18 -1.85
CA HIS A 62 -13.82 1.47 -0.49
C HIS A 62 -12.63 1.66 0.46
N ILE A 63 -12.89 1.91 1.75
CA ILE A 63 -11.83 2.25 2.71
C ILE A 63 -10.83 1.11 2.91
N ALA A 64 -11.29 -0.13 2.87
CA ALA A 64 -10.46 -1.32 2.96
C ALA A 64 -11.10 -2.47 2.19
N ASP A 65 -10.28 -3.43 1.81
CA ASP A 65 -10.69 -4.68 1.17
C ASP A 65 -9.66 -5.77 1.49
N TRP A 66 -9.75 -6.90 0.80
CA TRP A 66 -8.86 -8.05 1.04
C TRP A 66 -7.40 -7.84 0.59
N TYR A 67 -7.09 -6.73 -0.10
CA TYR A 67 -5.73 -6.33 -0.46
C TYR A 67 -5.10 -5.36 0.54
N THR A 68 -5.87 -4.74 1.43
CA THR A 68 -5.35 -3.92 2.55
C THR A 68 -4.25 -4.63 3.39
N PRO A 69 -4.33 -5.95 3.71
CA PRO A 69 -3.24 -6.66 4.37
C PRO A 69 -1.91 -6.60 3.60
N SER A 70 -1.93 -6.60 2.27
CA SER A 70 -0.74 -6.47 1.41
C SER A 70 -0.06 -5.12 1.60
N HIS A 71 -0.82 -4.02 1.70
CA HIS A 71 -0.27 -2.70 1.97
C HIS A 71 0.33 -2.60 3.38
N ILE A 72 -0.27 -3.27 4.38
CA ILE A 72 0.36 -3.39 5.70
C ILE A 72 1.71 -4.13 5.60
N ILE A 73 1.79 -5.19 4.80
CA ILE A 73 3.04 -5.91 4.52
C ILE A 73 4.05 -5.01 3.80
N HIS A 74 3.63 -4.19 2.82
CA HIS A 74 4.51 -3.17 2.22
C HIS A 74 5.11 -2.26 3.29
N GLY A 75 4.31 -1.84 4.27
CA GLY A 75 4.78 -1.07 5.42
C GLY A 75 5.91 -1.77 6.19
N PHE A 76 5.77 -3.08 6.42
CA PHE A 76 6.82 -3.89 7.07
C PHE A 76 8.09 -3.96 6.22
N LEU A 77 7.94 -4.24 4.93
CA LEU A 77 9.05 -4.37 3.98
C LEU A 77 9.80 -3.04 3.82
N PHE A 78 9.08 -1.93 3.68
CA PHE A 78 9.68 -0.60 3.50
C PHE A 78 10.28 -0.04 4.79
N TYR A 79 9.76 -0.41 5.96
CA TYR A 79 10.49 -0.16 7.21
C TYR A 79 11.82 -0.90 7.22
N GLY A 80 11.84 -2.18 6.86
CA GLY A 80 13.07 -2.97 6.75
C GLY A 80 14.07 -2.36 5.77
N LEU A 81 13.59 -1.96 4.58
CA LEU A 81 14.39 -1.29 3.55
C LEU A 81 14.94 0.06 4.03
N GLY A 82 14.09 0.92 4.59
CA GLY A 82 14.49 2.21 5.15
C GLY A 82 15.45 2.04 6.34
N HIS A 83 15.27 1.01 7.16
CA HIS A 83 16.22 0.66 8.21
C HIS A 83 17.58 0.30 7.60
N LEU A 84 17.62 -0.51 6.54
CA LEU A 84 18.86 -0.94 5.89
C LEU A 84 19.59 0.21 5.17
N LEU A 85 18.89 0.99 4.35
CA LEU A 85 19.47 2.04 3.50
C LEU A 85 19.74 3.34 4.26
N LEU A 86 18.88 3.69 5.22
CA LEU A 86 18.90 4.98 5.92
C LEU A 86 19.18 4.79 7.42
N ARG A 87 20.05 3.83 7.79
CA ARG A 87 20.35 3.45 9.20
C ARG A 87 20.51 4.64 10.15
N ARG A 88 21.25 5.66 9.72
CA ARG A 88 21.61 6.86 10.51
C ARG A 88 20.63 8.02 10.39
N LYS A 89 19.57 7.90 9.60
CA LYS A 89 18.57 8.96 9.39
C LYS A 89 17.39 8.79 10.37
N PRO A 90 16.66 9.88 10.67
CA PRO A 90 15.49 9.82 11.54
C PRO A 90 14.39 8.93 10.95
N LEU A 91 13.49 8.45 11.80
CA LEU A 91 12.37 7.59 11.39
C LEU A 91 11.49 8.26 10.31
N THR A 92 11.29 9.58 10.39
CA THR A 92 10.51 10.34 9.41
C THR A 92 11.14 10.34 8.01
N ALA A 93 12.46 10.28 7.89
CA ALA A 93 13.13 10.13 6.59
C ALA A 93 12.94 8.71 6.01
N LYS A 94 12.90 7.68 6.87
CA LYS A 94 12.59 6.31 6.47
C LYS A 94 11.13 6.18 6.03
N LEU A 95 10.22 6.85 6.74
CA LEU A 95 8.81 6.93 6.37
C LEU A 95 8.63 7.64 5.03
N PHE A 96 9.35 8.74 4.79
CA PHE A 96 9.33 9.41 3.50
C PHE A 96 9.72 8.49 2.34
N LEU A 97 10.79 7.69 2.51
CA LEU A 97 11.16 6.69 1.50
C LEU A 97 10.05 5.67 1.28
N ALA A 98 9.44 5.15 2.35
CA ALA A 98 8.33 4.20 2.26
C ALA A 98 7.13 4.78 1.51
N MET A 99 6.71 5.99 1.85
CA MET A 99 5.62 6.69 1.16
C MET A 99 5.96 7.00 -0.29
N ALA A 100 7.20 7.37 -0.61
CA ALA A 100 7.60 7.61 -1.99
C ALA A 100 7.50 6.34 -2.86
N ILE A 101 7.87 5.18 -2.31
CA ILE A 101 7.76 3.90 -3.02
C ILE A 101 6.30 3.48 -3.15
N GLU A 102 5.53 3.52 -2.07
CA GLU A 102 4.11 3.14 -2.09
C GLU A 102 3.29 4.04 -3.01
N SER A 103 3.42 5.36 -2.88
CA SER A 103 2.72 6.29 -3.76
C SER A 103 3.12 6.14 -5.23
N ALA A 104 4.38 5.77 -5.51
CA ALA A 104 4.78 5.46 -6.89
C ALA A 104 4.12 4.18 -7.39
N TRP A 105 3.98 3.17 -6.53
CA TRP A 105 3.23 1.95 -6.84
C TRP A 105 1.75 2.24 -7.08
N GLU A 106 1.07 2.94 -6.18
CA GLU A 106 -0.35 3.31 -6.29
C GLU A 106 -0.65 4.10 -7.57
N ILE A 107 0.27 4.99 -7.98
CA ILE A 107 0.17 5.69 -9.26
C ILE A 107 0.34 4.70 -10.42
N ALA A 108 1.38 3.85 -10.38
CA ALA A 108 1.68 2.90 -11.44
C ALA A 108 0.58 1.86 -11.64
N GLU A 109 0.05 1.30 -10.55
CA GLU A 109 -1.05 0.35 -10.50
C GLU A 109 -2.29 0.88 -11.20
N ASN A 110 -2.58 2.16 -10.99
CA ASN A 110 -3.72 2.85 -11.59
C ASN A 110 -3.51 3.31 -13.03
N THR A 111 -2.37 2.99 -13.66
CA THR A 111 -2.15 3.27 -15.09
C THR A 111 -2.90 2.27 -15.97
N PRO A 112 -3.29 2.65 -17.21
CA PRO A 112 -3.88 1.72 -18.15
C PRO A 112 -3.01 0.47 -18.41
N MET A 113 -1.69 0.62 -18.33
CA MET A 113 -0.76 -0.49 -18.53
C MET A 113 -0.95 -1.59 -17.49
N VAL A 114 -0.94 -1.23 -16.19
CA VAL A 114 -1.04 -2.19 -15.09
C VAL A 114 -2.47 -2.68 -14.92
N ILE A 115 -3.49 -1.81 -15.05
CA ILE A 115 -4.90 -2.22 -15.03
C ILE A 115 -5.17 -3.27 -16.13
N ASN A 116 -4.76 -3.01 -17.37
CA ASN A 116 -4.97 -3.99 -18.46
C ASN A 116 -4.16 -5.27 -18.23
N ARG A 117 -3.02 -5.17 -17.56
CA ARG A 117 -2.23 -6.34 -17.17
C ARG A 117 -2.98 -7.20 -16.17
N TYR A 118 -3.55 -6.63 -15.11
CA TYR A 118 -4.39 -7.38 -14.17
C TYR A 118 -5.59 -8.00 -14.89
N ARG A 119 -6.33 -7.23 -15.69
CA ARG A 119 -7.51 -7.74 -16.43
C ARG A 119 -7.20 -8.91 -17.37
N SER A 120 -6.00 -8.94 -17.95
CA SER A 120 -5.59 -10.00 -18.90
C SER A 120 -4.90 -11.18 -18.21
N ALA A 121 -4.22 -10.95 -17.09
CA ALA A 121 -3.41 -11.95 -16.41
C ALA A 121 -4.14 -12.61 -15.24
N THR A 122 -5.02 -11.90 -14.54
CA THR A 122 -5.71 -12.38 -13.33
C THR A 122 -7.20 -12.59 -13.57
N ILE A 123 -7.88 -13.08 -12.55
CA ILE A 123 -9.35 -13.25 -12.54
C ILE A 123 -10.12 -11.92 -12.41
N SER A 124 -9.42 -10.80 -12.32
CA SER A 124 -9.98 -9.47 -12.06
C SER A 124 -10.43 -8.79 -13.35
N LEU A 125 -11.30 -9.46 -14.13
CA LEU A 125 -11.81 -8.96 -15.42
C LEU A 125 -12.51 -7.58 -15.29
N ASP A 126 -13.09 -7.33 -14.12
CA ASP A 126 -13.82 -6.11 -13.73
C ASP A 126 -12.98 -5.19 -12.82
N TYR A 127 -11.65 -5.34 -12.80
CA TYR A 127 -10.78 -4.35 -12.15
C TYR A 127 -10.59 -3.15 -13.07
N PHE A 128 -11.07 -1.99 -12.62
CA PHE A 128 -10.99 -0.75 -13.38
C PHE A 128 -9.97 0.24 -12.82
N GLY A 129 -9.14 -0.19 -11.86
CA GLY A 129 -8.31 0.66 -11.02
C GLY A 129 -9.06 1.13 -9.78
N ASP A 130 -8.32 1.70 -8.86
CA ASP A 130 -8.81 2.05 -7.54
C ASP A 130 -9.51 3.41 -7.56
N SER A 131 -10.44 3.60 -6.63
CA SER A 131 -10.86 4.95 -6.28
C SER A 131 -9.72 5.70 -5.58
N ILE A 132 -9.69 7.03 -5.70
CA ILE A 132 -8.73 7.88 -5.00
C ILE A 132 -8.81 7.64 -3.48
N LEU A 133 -10.02 7.43 -2.95
CA LEU A 133 -10.21 7.07 -1.54
C LEU A 133 -9.47 5.78 -1.17
N ASN A 134 -9.67 4.71 -1.94
CA ASN A 134 -9.08 3.41 -1.66
C ASN A 134 -7.55 3.47 -1.72
N SER A 135 -6.99 3.93 -2.82
CA SER A 135 -5.54 4.09 -2.99
C SER A 135 -4.91 5.00 -1.90
N THR A 136 -5.63 6.04 -1.46
CA THR A 136 -5.19 6.87 -0.31
C THR A 136 -5.18 6.04 0.98
N MET A 137 -6.21 5.25 1.22
CA MET A 137 -6.31 4.38 2.39
C MET A 137 -5.28 3.25 2.37
N ASP A 138 -4.92 2.73 1.20
CA ASP A 138 -3.86 1.75 1.04
C ASP A 138 -2.49 2.32 1.39
N THR A 139 -2.18 3.55 0.94
CA THR A 139 -0.99 4.27 1.43
C THR A 139 -1.02 4.47 2.95
N LEU A 140 -2.19 4.74 3.55
CA LEU A 140 -2.32 4.87 5.01
C LEU A 140 -2.18 3.52 5.73
N ALA A 141 -2.63 2.42 5.14
CA ALA A 141 -2.43 1.07 5.65
C ALA A 141 -0.94 0.69 5.63
N MET A 142 -0.22 1.06 4.57
CA MET A 142 1.25 0.97 4.51
C MET A 142 1.91 1.78 5.62
N VAL A 143 1.49 3.03 5.86
CA VAL A 143 2.00 3.84 6.97
C VAL A 143 1.74 3.16 8.32
N ALA A 144 0.56 2.56 8.52
CA ALA A 144 0.24 1.83 9.74
C ALA A 144 1.16 0.61 9.92
N GLY A 145 1.37 -0.17 8.87
CA GLY A 145 2.32 -1.29 8.86
C GLY A 145 3.74 -0.86 9.18
N PHE A 146 4.23 0.22 8.54
CA PHE A 146 5.54 0.80 8.81
C PHE A 146 5.71 1.18 10.28
N MET A 147 4.71 1.85 10.85
CA MET A 147 4.75 2.31 12.24
C MET A 147 4.67 1.16 13.25
N PHE A 148 3.98 0.08 12.90
CA PHE A 148 3.97 -1.17 13.65
C PHE A 148 5.36 -1.84 13.61
N ALA A 149 5.93 -2.05 12.42
CA ALA A 149 7.25 -2.65 12.26
C ALA A 149 8.36 -1.83 12.94
N ALA A 150 8.20 -0.51 13.02
CA ALA A 150 9.13 0.37 13.73
C ALA A 150 9.16 0.19 15.25
N ARG A 151 8.14 -0.45 15.84
CA ARG A 151 7.97 -0.61 17.30
C ARG A 151 8.02 -2.06 17.78
N MET A 152 7.61 -2.98 16.93
CA MET A 152 7.42 -4.38 17.31
C MET A 152 8.67 -5.22 17.05
N PRO A 153 8.88 -6.33 17.79
CA PRO A 153 10.00 -7.21 17.54
C PRO A 153 9.90 -7.89 16.17
N VAL A 154 11.04 -8.12 15.52
CA VAL A 154 11.12 -8.65 14.15
C VAL A 154 10.33 -9.95 13.98
N TRP A 155 10.40 -10.86 14.94
CA TRP A 155 9.69 -12.15 14.86
C TRP A 155 8.17 -11.96 14.76
N LEU A 156 7.59 -10.96 15.44
CA LEU A 156 6.16 -10.72 15.42
C LEU A 156 5.74 -10.10 14.08
N THR A 157 6.49 -9.12 13.58
CA THR A 157 6.26 -8.51 12.27
C THR A 157 6.30 -9.57 11.15
N VAL A 158 7.29 -10.47 11.18
CA VAL A 158 7.41 -11.58 10.22
C VAL A 158 6.26 -12.56 10.37
N THR A 159 5.87 -12.91 11.61
CA THR A 159 4.75 -13.83 11.85
C THR A 159 3.45 -13.27 11.30
N ILE A 160 3.17 -11.98 11.53
CA ILE A 160 1.95 -11.32 11.01
C ILE A 160 1.96 -11.29 9.50
N ALA A 161 3.10 -10.96 8.86
CA ALA A 161 3.21 -10.98 7.41
C ALA A 161 2.87 -12.37 6.82
N ILE A 162 3.42 -13.43 7.42
CA ILE A 162 3.14 -14.81 7.00
C ILE A 162 1.66 -15.15 7.21
N VAL A 163 1.09 -14.77 8.36
CA VAL A 163 -0.34 -15.01 8.64
C VAL A 163 -1.22 -14.29 7.63
N PHE A 164 -0.94 -13.02 7.30
CA PHE A 164 -1.69 -12.29 6.28
C PHE A 164 -1.59 -12.96 4.92
N GLU A 165 -0.38 -13.29 4.44
CA GLU A 165 -0.17 -13.96 3.14
C GLU A 165 -0.90 -15.31 3.05
N LEU A 166 -0.81 -16.14 4.09
CA LEU A 166 -1.46 -17.45 4.10
C LEU A 166 -2.98 -17.33 4.25
N PHE A 167 -3.44 -16.38 5.06
CA PHE A 167 -4.87 -16.18 5.32
C PHE A 167 -5.58 -15.65 4.08
N THR A 168 -5.08 -14.59 3.43
CA THR A 168 -5.67 -14.11 2.17
C THR A 168 -5.49 -15.14 1.07
N GLY A 169 -4.31 -15.75 0.96
CA GLY A 169 -4.03 -16.80 -0.03
C GLY A 169 -4.95 -18.02 0.09
N TRP A 170 -5.46 -18.33 1.28
CA TRP A 170 -6.47 -19.37 1.50
C TRP A 170 -7.90 -18.86 1.31
N LEU A 171 -8.25 -17.75 1.96
CA LEU A 171 -9.62 -17.25 2.03
C LEU A 171 -10.09 -16.70 0.69
N ILE A 172 -9.25 -15.87 0.07
CA ILE A 172 -9.57 -15.21 -1.20
C ILE A 172 -8.82 -15.81 -2.39
N ARG A 173 -8.08 -16.90 -2.17
CA ARG A 173 -7.27 -17.57 -3.18
C ARG A 173 -6.26 -16.67 -3.89
N ASP A 174 -5.93 -15.53 -3.30
CA ASP A 174 -4.97 -14.55 -3.80
C ASP A 174 -4.28 -13.87 -2.61
N ASN A 175 -3.07 -13.35 -2.82
CA ASN A 175 -2.30 -12.63 -1.81
C ASN A 175 -1.23 -11.77 -2.51
N LEU A 176 -0.39 -11.05 -1.75
CA LEU A 176 0.64 -10.20 -2.35
C LEU A 176 1.59 -11.00 -3.24
N THR A 177 2.05 -12.17 -2.77
CA THR A 177 2.99 -13.01 -3.53
C THR A 177 2.40 -13.47 -4.87
N LEU A 178 1.17 -13.99 -4.86
CA LEU A 178 0.49 -14.47 -6.06
C LEU A 178 0.15 -13.31 -7.00
N ASN A 179 -0.26 -12.16 -6.46
CA ASN A 179 -0.56 -10.96 -7.23
C ASN A 179 0.68 -10.45 -7.98
N VAL A 180 1.83 -10.30 -7.30
CA VAL A 180 3.10 -9.89 -7.93
C VAL A 180 3.56 -10.93 -8.95
N LEU A 181 3.46 -12.22 -8.64
CA LEU A 181 3.80 -13.30 -9.56
C LEU A 181 2.97 -13.19 -10.84
N MET A 182 1.65 -13.07 -10.73
CA MET A 182 0.75 -13.02 -11.89
C MET A 182 0.93 -11.75 -12.72
N LEU A 183 1.29 -10.63 -12.08
CA LEU A 183 1.59 -9.38 -12.78
C LEU A 183 2.85 -9.50 -13.65
N VAL A 184 3.93 -10.06 -13.11
CA VAL A 184 5.22 -10.16 -13.78
C VAL A 184 5.27 -11.36 -14.73
N TRP A 185 4.84 -12.53 -14.26
CA TRP A 185 4.94 -13.82 -14.94
C TRP A 185 3.67 -14.68 -14.72
N PRO A 186 2.61 -14.49 -15.51
CA PRO A 186 1.34 -15.18 -15.34
C PRO A 186 1.49 -16.67 -15.63
N LEU A 187 0.85 -17.48 -14.78
CA LEU A 187 0.83 -18.93 -14.87
C LEU A 187 -0.61 -19.43 -14.85
N ASP A 188 -0.94 -20.33 -15.77
CA ASP A 188 -2.29 -20.91 -15.85
C ASP A 188 -2.69 -21.60 -14.54
N ALA A 189 -1.76 -22.33 -13.90
CA ALA A 189 -2.02 -23.00 -12.63
C ALA A 189 -2.41 -22.05 -11.49
N VAL A 190 -1.83 -20.85 -11.44
CA VAL A 190 -2.17 -19.84 -10.43
C VAL A 190 -3.50 -19.17 -10.77
N ARG A 191 -3.76 -18.90 -12.06
CA ARG A 191 -5.07 -18.40 -12.51
C ARG A 191 -6.19 -19.38 -12.15
N ASP A 192 -5.98 -20.68 -12.38
CA ASP A 192 -6.98 -21.71 -12.07
C ASP A 192 -7.21 -21.85 -10.56
N TRP A 193 -6.15 -21.69 -9.75
CA TRP A 193 -6.27 -21.60 -8.30
C TRP A 193 -7.16 -20.41 -7.88
N GLN A 194 -6.82 -19.20 -8.34
CA GLN A 194 -7.56 -17.96 -8.06
C GLN A 194 -9.02 -18.05 -8.53
N ALA A 195 -9.26 -18.69 -9.69
CA ALA A 195 -10.59 -18.81 -10.27
C ALA A 195 -11.58 -19.59 -9.41
N GLY A 196 -11.09 -20.49 -8.54
CA GLY A 196 -11.94 -21.32 -7.67
C GLY A 196 -12.51 -20.62 -6.43
N ILE A 197 -12.45 -19.28 -6.35
CA ILE A 197 -13.35 -18.46 -5.52
C ILE A 197 -14.78 -18.62 -6.00
#